data_AF-A0A7W0SQI3-F1
#
_entry.id   AF-A0A7W0SQI3-F1
#
_cell.length_a   1.000
_cell.length_b   1.000
_cell.length_c   1.000
_cell.angle_alpha   90.00
_cell.angle_beta   90.00
_cell.angle_gamma   90.00
#
_symmetry.space_group_name_H-M   'P 1'
#
loop_
_entity.id
_entity.type
_entity.pdbx_description
1 polymer ?
#
loop_
_entity_poly.entity_id
_entity_poly.type
_entity_poly.pdbx_seq_one_letter_code
_entity_poly.pdbx_strand_id
1 'polypeptide(L)'
;TRSQVDVRNVDLAPGGGFELEREGGVALTAGVRVVEIERLLELDWAAPGERSSVVRFELSPDGDGTVLALDHRRIDARVGMRAMSRWQSHLERLDALLGEAETR
;
A
#
# COMPACT_ATOMS: atom_id res chain seq x y z
N THR A 1 11.97 -17.45 6.63
CA THR A 1 12.64 -16.75 5.52
C THR A 1 11.78 -15.59 5.10
N ARG A 2 12.24 -14.35 5.30
CA ARG A 2 11.47 -13.14 4.97
C ARG A 2 11.67 -12.89 3.48
N SER A 3 10.64 -13.11 2.65
CA SER A 3 10.74 -12.83 1.22
C SER A 3 10.92 -11.33 1.03
N GLN A 4 12.06 -10.93 0.45
CA GLN A 4 12.32 -9.57 0.02
C GLN A 4 11.30 -9.20 -1.07
N VAL A 5 10.77 -7.98 -0.98
CA VAL A 5 9.91 -7.39 -2.02
C VAL A 5 10.69 -6.21 -2.56
N ASP A 6 10.94 -6.21 -3.87
CA ASP A 6 11.59 -5.11 -4.55
C ASP A 6 10.54 -4.26 -5.26
N VAL A 7 10.70 -2.94 -5.21
CA VAL A 7 9.81 -1.98 -5.89
C VAL A 7 10.49 -1.51 -7.16
N ARG A 8 9.80 -1.56 -8.30
CA ARG A 8 10.33 -1.17 -9.61
C ARG A 8 9.41 -0.21 -10.35
N ASN A 9 9.98 0.46 -11.36
CA ASN A 9 9.25 1.29 -12.32
C ASN A 9 8.36 2.34 -11.64
N VAL A 10 8.90 3.03 -10.63
CA VAL A 10 8.13 3.93 -9.76
C VAL A 10 7.91 5.29 -10.42
N ASP A 11 6.66 5.61 -10.68
CA ASP A 11 6.15 6.94 -10.98
C ASP A 11 4.90 7.19 -10.13
N LEU A 12 4.97 8.15 -9.20
CA LEU A 12 3.88 8.47 -8.28
C LEU A 12 2.98 9.61 -8.79
N ALA A 13 3.19 10.10 -10.02
CA ALA A 13 2.31 11.08 -10.64
C ALA A 13 0.95 10.44 -11.03
N PRO A 14 -0.13 11.23 -11.22
CA PRO A 14 -1.40 10.72 -11.74
C PRO A 14 -1.19 10.00 -13.08
N GLY A 15 -1.66 8.76 -13.18
CA GLY A 15 -1.46 7.89 -14.35
C GLY A 15 -0.13 7.13 -14.37
N GLY A 16 0.77 7.41 -13.43
CA GLY A 16 1.97 6.61 -13.16
C GLY A 16 1.64 5.28 -12.48
N GLY A 17 2.66 4.60 -11.98
CA GLY A 17 2.50 3.33 -11.28
C GLY A 17 3.80 2.79 -10.70
N PHE A 18 3.73 1.58 -10.17
CA PHE A 18 4.90 0.81 -9.75
C PHE A 18 4.60 -0.68 -9.77
N GLU A 19 5.66 -1.48 -9.71
CA GLU A 19 5.58 -2.94 -9.63
C GLU A 19 6.23 -3.41 -8.34
N LEU A 20 5.58 -4.36 -7.66
CA LEU A 20 6.19 -5.10 -6.57
C LEU A 20 6.61 -6.47 -7.10
N GLU A 21 7.90 -6.73 -7.08
CA GLU A 21 8.46 -8.02 -7.42
C GLU A 21 8.72 -8.85 -6.16
N ARG A 22 8.53 -10.15 -6.29
CA ARG A 22 8.95 -11.16 -5.31
C ARG A 22 9.79 -12.21 -6.02
N GLU A 23 10.47 -13.03 -5.25
CA GLU A 23 11.16 -14.20 -5.79
C GLU A 23 10.18 -15.03 -6.66
N GLY A 24 10.48 -15.14 -7.95
CA GLY A 24 9.63 -15.81 -8.93
C GLY A 24 8.79 -14.91 -9.85
N GLY A 25 8.83 -13.58 -9.70
CA GLY A 25 8.28 -12.62 -10.67
C GLY A 25 7.49 -11.45 -10.08
N VAL A 26 6.71 -10.77 -10.94
CA VAL A 26 5.84 -9.66 -10.52
C VAL A 26 4.75 -10.20 -9.62
N ALA A 27 4.73 -9.72 -8.37
CA ALA A 27 3.71 -10.08 -7.38
C ALA A 27 2.50 -9.15 -7.44
N LEU A 28 2.68 -7.91 -7.91
CA LEU A 28 1.65 -6.89 -8.00
C LEU A 28 2.07 -5.77 -8.96
N THR A 29 1.13 -5.25 -9.73
CA THR A 29 1.23 -3.93 -10.35
C THR A 29 0.24 -2.97 -9.69
N ALA A 30 0.69 -1.76 -9.40
CA ALA A 30 -0.14 -0.69 -8.87
C ALA A 30 -0.12 0.52 -9.82
N GLY A 31 -1.29 1.06 -10.16
CA GLY A 31 -1.43 2.26 -10.98
C GLY A 31 -1.93 3.43 -10.16
N VAL A 32 -1.34 4.61 -10.28
CA VAL A 32 -1.75 5.81 -9.53
C VAL A 32 -3.00 6.40 -10.15
N ARG A 33 -4.10 6.38 -9.38
CA ARG A 33 -5.39 6.95 -9.78
C ARG A 33 -5.53 8.39 -9.30
N VAL A 34 -5.14 8.64 -8.06
CA VAL A 34 -5.19 9.96 -7.42
C VAL A 34 -3.97 10.10 -6.53
N VAL A 35 -3.32 11.26 -6.60
CA VAL A 35 -2.30 11.67 -5.65
C VAL A 35 -2.54 13.11 -5.24
N GLU A 36 -2.64 13.34 -3.94
CA GLU A 36 -2.59 14.64 -3.32
C GLU A 36 -1.49 14.57 -2.26
N ILE A 37 -0.43 15.35 -2.45
CA ILE A 37 0.74 15.34 -1.57
C ILE A 37 0.29 15.53 -0.11
N GLU A 38 0.86 14.71 0.78
CA GLU A 38 0.59 14.70 2.23
C GLU A 38 -0.85 14.37 2.65
N ARG A 39 -1.74 14.04 1.71
CA ARG A 39 -3.17 13.83 2.02
C ARG A 39 -3.75 12.53 1.49
N LEU A 40 -3.49 12.18 0.24
CA LEU A 40 -4.22 11.10 -0.42
C LEU A 40 -3.36 10.38 -1.46
N LEU A 41 -3.39 9.06 -1.40
CA LEU A 41 -2.93 8.19 -2.48
C LEU A 41 -3.99 7.14 -2.77
N GLU A 42 -4.50 7.09 -4.01
CA GLU A 42 -5.40 6.04 -4.47
C GLU A 42 -4.76 5.28 -5.63
N LEU A 43 -4.74 3.96 -5.52
CA LEU A 43 -4.08 3.05 -6.45
C LEU A 43 -5.08 2.04 -7.01
N ASP A 44 -4.99 1.78 -8.32
CA ASP A 44 -5.41 0.50 -8.87
C ASP A 44 -4.45 -0.57 -8.37
N TRP A 45 -4.97 -1.74 -8.02
CA TRP A 45 -4.23 -2.80 -7.34
C TRP A 45 -4.48 -4.14 -8.03
N ALA A 46 -3.49 -4.61 -8.79
CA ALA A 46 -3.61 -5.77 -9.66
C ALA A 46 -2.58 -6.85 -9.26
N ALA A 47 -3.06 -7.87 -8.54
CA ALA A 47 -2.28 -9.08 -8.25
C ALA A 47 -2.56 -10.16 -9.31
N PRO A 48 -1.55 -10.94 -9.74
CA PRO A 48 -1.74 -12.02 -10.70
C PRO A 48 -2.81 -13.01 -10.26
N GLY A 49 -3.77 -13.31 -11.16
CA GLY A 49 -4.86 -14.26 -10.90
C GLY A 49 -6.02 -13.71 -10.06
N GLU A 50 -5.96 -12.44 -9.64
CA GLU A 50 -7.03 -11.76 -8.92
C GLU A 50 -7.67 -10.69 -9.81
N ARG A 51 -8.94 -10.34 -9.52
CA ARG A 51 -9.55 -9.16 -10.15
C ARG A 51 -8.88 -7.90 -9.62
N SER A 52 -8.65 -6.92 -10.49
CA SER A 52 -8.15 -5.61 -10.07
C SER A 52 -9.06 -5.00 -9.01
N SER A 53 -8.41 -4.46 -7.98
CA SER A 53 -9.04 -3.84 -6.81
C SER A 53 -8.51 -2.41 -6.66
N VAL A 54 -8.97 -1.68 -5.64
CA VAL A 54 -8.52 -0.31 -5.37
C VAL A 54 -8.08 -0.21 -3.92
N VAL A 55 -6.90 0.37 -3.71
CA VAL A 55 -6.37 0.70 -2.37
C VAL A 55 -6.28 2.20 -2.24
N ARG A 56 -6.80 2.74 -1.14
CA ARG A 56 -6.82 4.17 -0.85
C ARG A 56 -6.22 4.41 0.53
N PHE A 57 -5.25 5.34 0.58
CA PHE A 57 -4.62 5.84 1.80
C PHE A 57 -5.00 7.30 1.97
N GLU A 58 -5.63 7.62 3.09
CA GLU A 58 -5.98 8.99 3.47
C GLU A 58 -5.27 9.37 4.75
N LEU A 59 -4.58 10.50 4.71
CA LEU A 59 -3.90 11.10 5.84
C LEU A 59 -4.71 12.30 6.32
N SER A 60 -4.94 12.36 7.62
CA SER A 60 -5.49 13.53 8.28
C SER A 60 -4.69 13.85 9.54
N PRO A 61 -4.40 15.14 9.80
CA PRO A 61 -3.74 15.54 11.03
C PRO A 61 -4.61 15.21 12.24
N ASP A 62 -3.98 14.78 13.33
CA ASP A 62 -4.64 14.52 14.62
C ASP A 62 -3.70 14.92 15.78
N GLY A 63 -3.88 16.16 16.27
CA GLY A 63 -2.96 16.76 17.23
C GLY A 63 -1.54 16.84 16.67
N ASP A 64 -0.58 16.27 17.41
CA ASP A 64 0.83 16.17 17.01
C ASP A 64 1.10 14.95 16.10
N GLY A 65 0.07 14.17 15.78
CA GLY A 65 0.15 12.94 15.00
C GLY A 65 -0.61 13.01 13.68
N THR A 66 -0.71 11.84 13.04
CA THR A 66 -1.46 11.66 11.79
C THR A 66 -2.27 10.39 11.88
N VAL A 67 -3.56 10.49 11.53
CA VAL A 67 -4.42 9.32 11.30
C VAL A 67 -4.26 8.89 9.85
N LEU A 68 -3.90 7.61 9.66
CA LEU A 68 -3.92 6.95 8.36
C LEU A 68 -5.16 6.06 8.25
N ALA A 69 -6.09 6.43 7.37
CA ALA A 69 -7.20 5.58 6.98
C ALA A 69 -6.83 4.78 5.71
N LEU A 70 -6.95 3.46 5.78
CA LEU A 70 -6.71 2.54 4.67
C LEU A 70 -8.03 1.86 4.27
N ASP A 71 -8.44 2.06 3.02
CA ASP A 71 -9.57 1.35 2.40
C ASP A 71 -9.08 0.45 1.26
N HIS A 72 -9.46 -0.82 1.27
CA HIS A 72 -9.20 -1.76 0.18
C HIS A 72 -10.53 -2.33 -0.33
N ARG A 73 -10.97 -1.80 -1.46
CA ARG A 73 -12.29 -2.07 -2.05
C ARG A 73 -12.21 -2.77 -3.40
N ARG A 74 -13.36 -3.23 -3.89
CA ARG A 74 -13.52 -4.03 -5.13
C ARG A 74 -12.71 -5.34 -5.10
N ILE A 75 -12.58 -5.92 -3.92
CA ILE A 75 -11.87 -7.17 -3.67
C ILE A 75 -12.88 -8.27 -3.31
N ASP A 76 -12.61 -9.51 -3.75
CA ASP A 76 -13.39 -10.67 -3.34
C ASP A 76 -13.28 -10.86 -1.81
N ALA A 77 -14.37 -11.22 -1.13
CA ALA A 77 -14.40 -11.28 0.33
C ALA A 77 -13.34 -12.24 0.93
N ARG A 78 -13.10 -13.40 0.29
CA ARG A 78 -12.09 -14.36 0.78
C ARG A 78 -10.67 -13.82 0.60
N VAL A 79 -10.42 -13.10 -0.49
CA VAL A 79 -9.14 -12.41 -0.73
C VAL A 79 -8.98 -11.24 0.23
N GLY A 80 -10.05 -10.48 0.46
CA GLY A 80 -10.11 -9.32 1.35
C GLY A 80 -9.69 -9.66 2.78
N MET A 81 -10.16 -10.76 3.35
CA MET A 81 -9.73 -11.18 4.69
C MET A 81 -8.21 -11.41 4.78
N ARG A 82 -7.60 -11.99 3.74
CA ARG A 82 -6.14 -12.18 3.69
C ARG A 82 -5.41 -10.86 3.47
N ALA A 83 -5.96 -9.98 2.65
CA ALA A 83 -5.42 -8.63 2.44
C ALA A 83 -5.41 -7.83 3.75
N MET A 84 -6.50 -7.87 4.53
CA MET A 84 -6.59 -7.20 5.83
C MET A 84 -5.52 -7.68 6.82
N SER A 85 -5.30 -8.99 6.92
CA SER A 85 -4.24 -9.52 7.77
C SER A 85 -2.84 -9.04 7.33
N ARG A 86 -2.60 -8.94 6.02
CA ARG A 86 -1.34 -8.40 5.49
C ARG A 86 -1.19 -6.91 5.77
N TRP A 87 -2.26 -6.13 5.58
CA TRP A 87 -2.26 -4.70 5.90
C TRP A 87 -1.92 -4.46 7.37
N GLN A 88 -2.52 -5.23 8.27
CA GLN A 88 -2.21 -5.15 9.69
C GLN A 88 -0.71 -5.33 9.96
N SER A 89 -0.09 -6.39 9.43
CA SER A 89 1.35 -6.61 9.59
C SER A 89 2.22 -5.52 8.95
N HIS A 90 1.75 -4.89 7.87
CA HIS A 90 2.45 -3.76 7.24
C HIS A 90 2.33 -2.48 8.07
N LEU A 91 1.17 -2.22 8.67
CA LEU A 91 0.95 -1.07 9.55
C LEU A 91 1.74 -1.18 10.85
N GLU A 92 1.81 -2.36 11.46
CA GLU A 92 2.68 -2.63 12.63
C GLU A 92 4.16 -2.37 12.32
N ARG A 93 4.60 -2.70 11.09
CA ARG A 93 5.97 -2.41 10.66
C ARG A 93 6.19 -0.92 10.39
N LEU A 94 5.20 -0.23 9.84
CA LEU A 94 5.26 1.22 9.63
C LEU A 94 5.39 1.94 10.98
N ASP A 95 4.58 1.55 11.96
CA ASP A 95 4.61 2.08 13.32
C ASP A 95 5.99 1.92 13.97
N ALA A 96 6.58 0.72 13.90
CA ALA A 96 7.92 0.48 14.40
C ALA A 96 8.99 1.37 13.72
N LEU A 97 8.91 1.56 12.40
CA LEU A 97 9.85 2.42 11.66
C LEU A 97 9.71 3.90 12.02
N LEU A 98 8.50 4.36 12.30
CA LEU A 98 8.25 5.74 12.72
C LEU A 98 8.79 5.99 14.14
N GLY A 99 8.57 5.05 15.07
CA GLY A 99 9.13 5.16 16.42
C GLY A 99 10.68 5.16 16.46
N GLU A 100 11.32 4.40 15.57
CA GLU A 100 12.78 4.46 15.38
C GLU A 100 13.24 5.82 14.83
N ALA A 101 12.48 6.41 13.89
CA ALA A 101 12.81 7.70 13.29
C ALA A 101 12.64 8.88 14.26
N GLU A 102 11.64 8.84 15.14
CA GLU A 102 11.42 9.85 16.18
C GLU A 102 12.51 9.86 17.26
N THR A 103 13.20 8.73 17.45
CA THR A 103 14.25 8.59 18.46
C THR A 103 15.63 9.05 17.95
N ARG A 104 15.77 9.35 16.64
CA ARG A 104 17.05 9.68 15.99
C ARG A 104 17.34 11.17 15.86
#